data_AF-A0A8I1Q4S5-F1
#
_entry.id   AF-A0A8I1Q4S5-F1
#
_cell.length_a   1.000
_cell.length_b   1.000
_cell.length_c   1.000
_cell.angle_alpha   90.00
_cell.angle_beta   90.00
_cell.angle_gamma   90.00
#
_symmetry.space_group_name_H-M   'P 1'
#
loop_
_entity.id
_entity.type
_entity.pdbx_description
1 polymer ?
#
loop_
_entity_poly.entity_id
_entity_poly.type
_entity_poly.pdbx_seq_one_letter_code
_entity_poly.pdbx_strand_id
1 'polypeptide(L)'
;MMPLSIRIERNEENYLKKIADQNNISIGKSLKKVLEWCALNDVDLSKSHSVFDEEVRKMIEHIHVSIPNLMYLSRMNTLFSGEGISKEKSEEFKKTSLEYINNTCGDFQYIHYNNVRVSINPFGMKQVPSDKETTLWK
;
A
#
# COMPACT_ATOMS: atom_id res chain seq x y z
N MET A 1 2.52 46.70 11.90
CA MET A 1 2.22 45.39 11.28
C MET A 1 3.48 44.97 10.52
N MET A 2 4.11 43.85 10.88
CA MET A 2 5.37 43.43 10.24
C MET A 2 5.08 42.85 8.84
N PRO A 3 5.80 43.28 7.79
CA PRO A 3 5.68 42.66 6.47
C PRO A 3 6.26 41.25 6.53
N LEU A 4 5.44 40.25 6.21
CA LEU A 4 5.87 38.87 6.08
C LEU A 4 6.17 38.60 4.60
N SER A 5 7.42 38.29 4.29
CA SER A 5 7.81 37.83 2.94
C SER A 5 7.87 36.31 2.94
N ILE A 6 7.07 35.68 2.10
CA ILE A 6 6.98 34.22 1.98
C ILE A 6 7.43 33.83 0.58
N ARG A 7 8.24 32.77 0.49
CA ARG A 7 8.56 32.14 -0.78
C ARG A 7 7.48 31.11 -1.08
N ILE A 8 6.83 31.27 -2.22
CA ILE A 8 5.80 30.36 -2.72
C ILE A 8 6.16 29.88 -4.11
N GLU A 9 5.79 28.66 -4.44
CA GLU A 9 5.91 28.08 -5.77
C GLU A 9 4.77 28.55 -6.69
N ARG A 10 4.96 28.42 -8.01
CA ARG A 10 3.95 28.85 -9.01
C ARG A 10 2.60 28.16 -8.83
N ASN A 11 2.59 26.89 -8.40
CA ASN A 11 1.37 26.14 -8.18
C ASN A 11 0.58 26.65 -6.97
N GLU A 12 1.28 27.00 -5.90
CA GLU A 12 0.71 27.58 -4.68
C GLU A 12 0.15 28.98 -4.96
N GLU A 13 0.88 29.80 -5.73
CA GLU A 13 0.42 31.12 -6.15
C GLU A 13 -0.87 31.02 -6.98
N ASN A 14 -0.94 30.07 -7.92
CA ASN A 14 -2.14 29.84 -8.72
C ASN A 14 -3.33 29.37 -7.87
N TYR A 15 -3.10 28.54 -6.86
CA TYR A 15 -4.13 28.13 -5.91
C TYR A 15 -4.67 29.31 -5.10
N LEU A 16 -3.78 30.15 -4.57
CA LEU A 16 -4.16 31.35 -3.81
C LEU A 16 -4.90 32.39 -4.68
N LYS A 17 -4.52 32.52 -5.96
CA LYS A 17 -5.22 33.35 -6.95
C LYS A 17 -6.65 32.86 -7.18
N LYS A 18 -6.87 31.54 -7.34
CA LYS A 18 -8.23 30.99 -7.46
C LYS A 18 -9.10 31.32 -6.25
N ILE A 19 -8.58 31.17 -5.04
CA ILE A 19 -9.31 31.54 -3.82
C ILE A 19 -9.58 33.04 -3.76
N ALA A 20 -8.59 33.85 -4.15
CA ALA A 20 -8.69 35.31 -4.23
C ALA A 20 -9.83 35.73 -5.16
N ASP A 21 -9.87 35.16 -6.37
CA ASP A 21 -10.88 35.47 -7.38
C ASP A 21 -12.27 35.03 -6.93
N GLN A 22 -12.40 33.82 -6.37
CA GLN A 22 -13.68 33.28 -5.88
C GLN A 22 -14.28 34.08 -4.72
N ASN A 23 -13.41 34.65 -3.87
CA ASN A 23 -13.83 35.40 -2.69
C ASN A 23 -13.76 36.93 -2.90
N ASN A 24 -13.30 37.37 -4.07
CA ASN A 24 -13.02 38.77 -4.41
C ASN A 24 -12.12 39.47 -3.36
N ILE A 25 -11.04 38.79 -2.95
CA ILE A 25 -10.07 39.26 -1.95
C ILE A 25 -8.65 39.28 -2.52
N SER A 26 -7.72 39.96 -1.85
CA SER A 26 -6.31 39.93 -2.26
C SER A 26 -5.66 38.58 -1.96
N ILE A 27 -4.61 38.22 -2.70
CA ILE A 27 -3.81 37.00 -2.50
C ILE A 27 -3.35 36.85 -1.03
N GLY A 28 -2.88 37.95 -0.42
CA GLY A 28 -2.48 37.94 1.00
C GLY A 28 -3.63 37.66 1.96
N LYS A 29 -4.86 38.12 1.65
CA LYS A 29 -6.06 37.78 2.42
C LYS A 29 -6.50 36.33 2.18
N SER A 30 -6.31 35.79 0.97
CA SER A 30 -6.54 34.37 0.69
C SER A 30 -5.62 33.48 1.51
N LEU A 31 -4.33 33.82 1.57
CA LEU A 31 -3.38 33.09 2.40
C LEU A 31 -3.78 33.16 3.88
N LYS A 32 -4.18 34.34 4.38
CA LYS A 32 -4.66 34.49 5.75
C LYS A 32 -5.85 33.58 6.04
N LYS A 33 -6.83 33.52 5.14
CA LYS A 33 -7.99 32.60 5.26
C LYS A 33 -7.57 31.13 5.30
N VAL A 34 -6.60 30.73 4.49
CA VAL A 34 -6.09 29.34 4.49
C VAL A 34 -5.42 29.04 5.83
N LEU A 35 -4.59 29.94 6.35
CA LEU A 35 -3.95 29.78 7.66
C LEU A 35 -4.97 29.73 8.80
N GLU A 36 -6.00 30.58 8.76
CA GLU A 36 -7.12 30.54 9.72
C GLU A 36 -7.88 29.21 9.65
N TRP A 37 -8.14 28.71 8.44
CA TRP A 37 -8.76 27.40 8.26
C TRP A 37 -7.90 26.27 8.81
N CYS A 38 -6.58 26.28 8.56
CA CYS A 38 -5.65 25.31 9.13
C CYS A 38 -5.65 25.34 10.66
N ALA A 39 -5.65 26.55 11.25
CA ALA A 39 -5.69 26.72 12.70
C ALA A 39 -7.01 26.26 13.33
N LEU A 40 -8.14 26.43 12.64
CA LEU A 40 -9.45 25.98 13.12
C LEU A 40 -9.65 24.46 13.02
N ASN A 41 -8.93 23.79 12.12
CA ASN A 41 -9.09 22.36 11.85
C ASN A 41 -7.90 21.53 12.39
N ASP A 42 -7.06 22.11 13.27
CA ASP A 42 -5.88 21.46 13.86
C ASP A 42 -4.97 20.79 12.80
N VAL A 43 -4.81 21.44 11.65
CA VAL A 43 -3.99 20.90 10.56
C VAL A 43 -2.51 20.99 10.95
N ASP A 44 -1.95 19.83 11.27
CA ASP A 44 -0.54 19.70 11.59
C ASP A 44 0.30 19.70 10.31
N LEU A 45 0.85 20.87 9.95
CA LEU A 45 1.72 21.06 8.79
C LEU A 45 3.07 20.31 8.91
N SER A 46 3.43 19.84 10.11
CA SER A 46 4.64 19.02 10.31
C SER A 46 4.42 17.55 9.96
N LYS A 47 3.15 17.11 9.90
CA LYS A 47 2.79 15.76 9.49
C LYS A 47 2.56 15.73 7.98
N SER A 48 3.38 14.95 7.27
CA SER A 48 3.11 14.55 5.90
C SER A 48 1.75 13.84 5.86
N HIS A 49 0.72 14.50 5.35
CA HIS A 49 -0.58 13.90 5.05
C HIS A 49 -0.44 13.05 3.78
N SER A 50 0.34 11.97 3.89
CA SER A 50 0.38 10.90 2.91
C SER A 50 -1.03 10.29 2.84
N VAL A 51 -1.59 10.20 1.63
CA VAL A 51 -2.97 9.73 1.35
C VAL A 51 -3.27 8.36 1.98
N PHE A 52 -2.23 7.59 2.31
CA PHE A 52 -2.32 6.36 3.08
C PHE A 52 -1.48 6.44 4.35
N ASP A 53 -2.10 6.17 5.48
CA ASP A 53 -1.42 5.92 6.75
C ASP A 53 -0.47 4.70 6.62
N GLU A 54 0.58 4.69 7.43
CA GLU A 54 1.59 3.63 7.45
C GLU A 54 0.96 2.25 7.72
N GLU A 55 -0.08 2.20 8.55
CA GLU A 55 -0.86 0.98 8.82
C GLU A 55 -1.59 0.45 7.57
N VAL A 56 -2.16 1.35 6.77
CA VAL A 56 -2.83 0.96 5.53
C VAL A 56 -1.82 0.43 4.52
N ARG A 57 -0.63 1.01 4.45
CA ARG A 57 0.46 0.50 3.61
C ARG A 57 0.91 -0.89 4.07
N LYS A 58 1.11 -1.10 5.38
CA LYS A 58 1.41 -2.41 5.97
C LYS A 58 0.37 -3.46 5.59
N MET A 59 -0.91 -3.10 5.67
CA MET A 59 -2.01 -3.99 5.30
C MET A 59 -1.98 -4.36 3.81
N ILE A 60 -1.80 -3.38 2.92
CA ILE A 60 -1.72 -3.62 1.47
C ILE A 60 -0.54 -4.55 1.13
N GLU A 61 0.62 -4.32 1.72
CA GLU A 61 1.79 -5.17 1.49
C GLU A 61 1.56 -6.61 2.00
N HIS A 62 0.88 -6.80 3.14
CA HIS A 62 0.51 -8.14 3.63
C HIS A 62 -0.46 -8.84 2.68
N ILE A 63 -1.43 -8.12 2.12
CA ILE A 63 -2.36 -8.66 1.12
C ILE A 63 -1.58 -9.11 -0.12
N HIS A 64 -0.67 -8.28 -0.63
CA HIS A 64 0.15 -8.59 -1.79
C HIS A 64 1.00 -9.87 -1.61
N VAL A 65 1.66 -10.02 -0.46
CA VAL A 65 2.43 -11.24 -0.14
C VAL A 65 1.52 -12.47 -0.04
N SER A 66 0.27 -12.30 0.39
CA SER A 66 -0.65 -13.40 0.63
C SER A 66 -1.36 -13.91 -0.63
N ILE A 67 -1.57 -13.06 -1.65
CA ILE A 67 -2.31 -13.41 -2.88
C ILE A 67 -1.77 -14.69 -3.55
N PRO A 68 -0.45 -14.83 -3.83
CA PRO A 68 0.06 -16.03 -4.50
C PRO A 68 -0.16 -17.30 -3.69
N ASN A 69 -0.03 -17.21 -2.36
CA ASN A 69 -0.26 -18.34 -1.46
C ASN A 69 -1.73 -18.76 -1.44
N LEU A 70 -2.66 -17.80 -1.39
CA LEU A 70 -4.10 -18.07 -1.43
C LEU A 70 -4.52 -18.69 -2.76
N MET A 71 -4.00 -18.17 -3.87
CA MET A 71 -4.28 -18.73 -5.20
C MET A 71 -3.71 -20.15 -5.35
N TYR A 72 -2.51 -20.40 -4.82
CA TYR A 72 -1.92 -21.74 -4.83
C TYR A 72 -2.80 -22.73 -4.05
N LEU A 73 -3.20 -22.37 -2.83
CA LEU A 73 -4.07 -23.20 -2.00
C LEU A 73 -5.44 -23.44 -2.64
N SER A 74 -6.05 -22.41 -3.22
CA SER A 74 -7.32 -22.53 -3.91
C SER A 74 -7.23 -23.52 -5.08
N ARG A 75 -6.20 -23.39 -5.92
CA ARG A 75 -6.01 -24.29 -7.06
C ARG A 75 -5.71 -25.71 -6.63
N MET A 76 -4.87 -25.88 -5.62
CA MET A 76 -4.58 -27.19 -5.04
C MET A 76 -5.86 -27.83 -4.50
N ASN A 77 -6.70 -27.11 -3.76
CA ASN A 77 -7.98 -27.65 -3.27
C ASN A 77 -8.92 -28.08 -4.40
N THR A 78 -8.97 -27.34 -5.52
CA THR A 78 -9.75 -27.72 -6.69
C THR A 78 -9.19 -28.96 -7.40
N LEU A 79 -7.88 -29.15 -7.43
CA LEU A 79 -7.27 -30.33 -8.04
C LEU A 79 -7.35 -31.56 -7.11
N PHE A 80 -7.37 -31.34 -5.80
CA PHE A 80 -7.44 -32.37 -4.78
C PHE A 80 -8.85 -32.80 -4.40
N SER A 81 -9.89 -32.28 -5.05
CA SER A 81 -11.27 -32.71 -4.82
C SER A 81 -11.53 -34.07 -5.47
N GLY A 82 -11.09 -35.15 -4.80
CA GLY A 82 -11.38 -36.54 -5.15
C GLY A 82 -10.70 -37.53 -4.19
N GLU A 83 -11.38 -38.62 -3.84
CA GLU A 83 -10.77 -39.71 -3.06
C GLU A 83 -9.79 -40.51 -3.93
N GLY A 84 -8.63 -40.88 -3.36
CA GLY A 84 -7.69 -41.81 -4.01
C GLY A 84 -6.67 -41.20 -4.97
N ILE A 85 -6.22 -39.95 -4.73
CA ILE A 85 -5.16 -39.32 -5.56
C ILE A 85 -3.81 -39.99 -5.30
N SER A 86 -3.19 -40.53 -6.36
CA SER A 86 -1.85 -41.12 -6.27
C SER A 86 -0.78 -40.07 -6.00
N LYS A 87 0.39 -40.50 -5.50
CA LYS A 87 1.51 -39.59 -5.23
C LYS A 87 2.00 -38.91 -6.51
N GLU A 88 2.03 -39.59 -7.64
CA GLU A 88 2.46 -38.99 -8.92
C GLU A 88 1.52 -37.85 -9.34
N LYS A 89 0.20 -38.07 -9.26
CA LYS A 89 -0.79 -37.03 -9.58
C LYS A 89 -0.71 -35.84 -8.62
N SER A 90 -0.45 -36.10 -7.34
CA SER A 90 -0.24 -35.06 -6.33
C SER A 90 0.95 -34.15 -6.69
N GLU A 91 2.08 -34.72 -7.12
CA GLU A 91 3.24 -33.94 -7.56
C GLU A 91 2.96 -33.17 -8.87
N GLU A 92 2.22 -33.77 -9.80
CA GLU A 92 1.78 -33.09 -11.03
C GLU A 92 0.89 -31.88 -10.73
N PHE A 93 -0.05 -32.01 -9.79
CA PHE A 93 -0.92 -30.91 -9.36
C PHE A 93 -0.15 -29.79 -8.69
N LYS A 94 0.85 -30.10 -7.86
CA LYS A 94 1.74 -29.07 -7.28
C LYS A 94 2.48 -28.31 -8.38
N LYS A 95 3.08 -29.04 -9.34
CA LYS A 95 3.85 -28.43 -10.43
C LYS A 95 2.98 -27.51 -11.28
N THR A 96 1.84 -28.01 -11.76
CA THR A 96 0.91 -27.25 -12.61
C THR A 96 0.28 -26.08 -11.86
N SER A 97 0.09 -26.19 -10.54
CA SER A 97 -0.34 -25.07 -9.70
C SER A 97 0.73 -24.01 -9.60
N LEU A 98 1.99 -24.37 -9.35
CA LEU A 98 3.10 -23.41 -9.31
C LEU A 98 3.30 -22.68 -10.64
N GLU A 99 3.23 -23.40 -11.76
CA GLU A 99 3.28 -22.80 -13.11
C GLU A 99 2.15 -21.79 -13.32
N TYR A 100 0.93 -22.13 -12.93
CA TYR A 100 -0.21 -21.22 -12.99
C TYR A 100 0.00 -19.96 -12.14
N ILE A 101 0.53 -20.11 -10.92
CA ILE A 101 0.83 -18.97 -10.03
C ILE A 101 1.91 -18.08 -10.60
N ASN A 102 2.99 -18.65 -11.12
CA ASN A 102 4.06 -17.88 -11.75
C ASN A 102 3.53 -17.05 -12.94
N ASN A 103 2.63 -17.62 -13.74
CA ASN A 103 2.04 -16.90 -14.88
C ASN A 103 1.00 -15.85 -14.49
N THR A 104 0.29 -16.05 -13.36
CA THR A 104 -0.83 -15.17 -12.97
C THR A 104 -0.40 -14.06 -12.02
N CYS A 105 0.44 -14.37 -11.04
CA CYS A 105 0.85 -13.44 -9.99
C CYS A 105 2.34 -13.58 -9.61
N GLY A 106 3.16 -14.12 -10.51
CA GLY A 106 4.61 -14.20 -10.32
C GLY A 106 5.26 -12.84 -10.06
N ASP A 107 4.74 -11.77 -10.65
CA ASP A 107 5.26 -10.40 -10.44
C ASP A 107 5.22 -9.98 -8.97
N PHE A 108 4.21 -10.40 -8.20
CA PHE A 108 4.13 -10.13 -6.76
C PHE A 108 5.29 -10.77 -5.97
N GLN A 109 5.88 -11.84 -6.50
CA GLN A 109 7.04 -12.51 -5.90
C GLN A 109 8.34 -11.73 -6.11
N TYR A 110 8.39 -10.80 -7.07
CA TYR A 110 9.58 -9.95 -7.29
C TYR A 110 9.53 -8.63 -6.52
N ILE A 111 8.37 -8.23 -5.99
CA ILE A 111 8.20 -6.98 -5.23
C ILE A 111 9.02 -7.02 -3.93
N HIS A 112 9.72 -5.93 -3.66
CA HIS A 112 10.36 -5.67 -2.37
C HIS A 112 9.39 -4.92 -1.46
N TYR A 113 9.11 -5.49 -0.29
CA TYR A 113 8.19 -4.93 0.70
C TYR A 113 9.01 -4.27 1.80
N ASN A 114 8.68 -3.02 2.12
CA ASN A 114 9.42 -2.24 3.12
C ASN A 114 8.83 -2.39 4.51
N ASN A 115 7.54 -2.76 4.60
CA ASN A 115 6.75 -2.75 5.82
C ASN A 115 6.32 -4.16 6.25
N VAL A 116 6.81 -5.19 5.56
CA VAL A 116 6.50 -6.60 5.82
C VAL A 116 7.77 -7.42 5.77
N ARG A 117 8.03 -8.20 6.81
CA ARG A 117 9.05 -9.24 6.73
C ARG A 117 8.52 -10.41 5.94
N VAL A 118 9.38 -10.98 5.11
CA VAL A 118 9.02 -12.05 4.20
C VAL A 118 9.97 -13.22 4.43
N SER A 119 9.41 -14.42 4.48
CA SER A 119 10.15 -15.68 4.44
C SER A 119 9.83 -16.41 3.14
N ILE A 120 10.72 -17.32 2.72
CA ILE A 120 10.47 -18.19 1.57
C ILE A 120 9.98 -19.54 2.09
N ASN A 121 8.84 -19.99 1.57
CA ASN A 121 8.28 -21.29 1.92
C ASN A 121 9.01 -22.43 1.17
N PRO A 122 8.75 -23.71 1.50
CA PRO A 122 9.40 -24.86 0.84
C PRO A 122 9.16 -24.95 -0.68
N PHE A 123 8.17 -24.23 -1.20
CA PHE A 123 7.82 -24.18 -2.62
C PHE A 123 8.45 -22.96 -3.34
N GLY A 124 9.31 -22.19 -2.66
CA GLY A 124 9.99 -21.03 -3.24
C GLY A 124 9.15 -19.74 -3.28
N MET A 125 7.97 -19.71 -2.64
CA MET A 125 7.12 -18.52 -2.61
C MET A 125 7.36 -17.69 -1.34
N LYS A 126 7.39 -16.36 -1.51
CA LYS A 126 7.30 -15.37 -0.44
C LYS A 126 6.03 -15.58 0.37
N GLN A 127 6.18 -15.63 1.68
CA GLN A 127 5.09 -15.68 2.65
C GLN A 127 5.39 -14.80 3.86
N VAL A 128 4.35 -14.36 4.54
CA VAL A 128 4.48 -13.70 5.85
C VAL A 128 4.96 -14.76 6.86
N PRO A 129 6.00 -14.47 7.67
CA PRO A 129 6.44 -15.39 8.72
C PRO A 129 5.31 -15.75 9.69
N SER A 130 5.22 -17.02 10.07
CA SER A 130 4.24 -17.52 11.04
C SER A 130 4.63 -17.24 12.49
N ASP A 131 5.90 -16.89 12.74
CA ASP A 131 6.41 -16.60 14.07
C ASP A 131 6.15 -15.14 14.45
N LYS A 132 5.38 -14.94 15.53
CA LYS A 132 4.99 -13.64 16.09
C LYS A 132 6.19 -12.76 16.46
N GLU A 133 7.35 -13.34 16.76
CA GLU A 133 8.55 -12.55 17.05
C GLU A 133 9.18 -11.94 15.79
N THR A 134 8.82 -12.48 14.63
CA THR A 134 9.33 -12.05 13.32
C THR A 134 8.34 -11.22 12.52
N THR A 135 7.11 -11.05 12.99
CA THR A 135 6.12 -10.17 12.36
C THR A 135 6.35 -8.72 12.76
N LEU A 136 6.15 -7.79 11.82
CA LEU A 136 6.20 -6.35 12.10
C LEU A 136 4.88 -5.82 12.71
N TRP A 137 3.86 -6.68 12.77
CA TRP A 137 2.64 -6.46 13.54
C TRP A 137 2.89 -6.90 14.98
N LYS A 138 2.79 -5.95 15.91
CA LYS A 138 2.80 -6.15 17.36
C LYS A 138 1.45 -5.76 17.92
#